data_AF-A0A8J7XIP2-F1
#
_entry.id   AF-A0A8J7XIP2-F1
#
_cell.length_a   1.000
_cell.length_b   1.000
_cell.length_c   1.000
_cell.angle_alpha   90.00
_cell.angle_beta   90.00
_cell.angle_gamma   90.00
#
_symmetry.space_group_name_H-M   'P 1'
#
loop_
_entity.id
_entity.type
_entity.pdbx_description
1 polymer ?
#
loop_
_entity_poly.entity_id
_entity_poly.type
_entity_poly.pdbx_seq_one_letter_code
_entity_poly.pdbx_strand_id
1 'polypeptide(L)' 'MTEEERFRSKTPGSSGLFTRAKRVMPGGVCHTIRFYPPYPFYAKEGRGGHVLDVDGNEYVDFWM' A
#
# COMPACT_ATOMS: atom_id res chain seq x y z
N MET A 1 -4.12 -1.06 20.74
CA MET A 1 -4.13 -0.93 19.27
C MET A 1 -2.97 -1.74 18.73
N THR A 2 -3.23 -2.69 17.85
CA THR A 2 -2.21 -3.53 17.19
C THR A 2 -1.57 -2.78 16.02
N GLU A 3 -0.43 -3.26 15.53
CA GLU A 3 0.20 -2.67 14.34
C GLU A 3 -0.68 -2.83 13.09
N GLU A 4 -1.43 -3.93 12.96
CA GLU A 4 -2.38 -4.09 11.87
C GLU A 4 -3.51 -3.05 11.94
N GLU A 5 -4.06 -2.79 13.14
CA GLU A 5 -5.09 -1.75 13.32
C GLU A 5 -4.55 -0.35 12.99
N ARG A 6 -3.30 -0.08 13.35
CA ARG A 6 -2.60 1.17 13.01
C ARG A 6 -2.38 1.31 11.51
N PHE A 7 -1.97 0.24 10.84
CA PHE A 7 -1.80 0.22 9.39
C PHE A 7 -3.13 0.50 8.70
N ARG A 8 -4.21 -0.17 9.14
CA ARG A 8 -5.55 0.00 8.57
C ARG A 8 -6.10 1.41 8.75
N SER A 9 -5.86 2.05 9.89
CA SER A 9 -6.33 3.42 10.14
C SER A 9 -5.58 4.46 9.31
N LYS A 10 -4.31 4.20 8.97
CA LYS A 10 -3.47 5.10 8.17
C LYS A 10 -3.58 4.92 6.66
N THR A 11 -4.10 3.78 6.18
CA THR A 11 -4.09 3.45 4.74
C THR A 11 -5.48 3.11 4.14
N PRO A 12 -6.55 3.87 4.44
CA PRO A 12 -7.89 3.57 3.95
C PRO A 12 -8.03 3.63 2.41
N GLY A 13 -7.31 4.54 1.74
CA GLY A 13 -7.24 4.68 0.29
C GLY A 13 -6.57 3.47 -0.36
N SER A 14 -5.47 2.99 0.22
CA SER A 14 -4.81 1.75 -0.21
C SER A 14 -5.76 0.54 -0.13
N SER A 15 -6.53 0.42 0.95
CA SER A 15 -7.59 -0.61 1.09
C SER A 15 -8.64 -0.52 -0.03
N GLY A 16 -9.08 0.69 -0.36
CA GLY A 16 -10.05 0.94 -1.43
C GLY A 16 -9.51 0.55 -2.80
N LEU A 17 -8.26 0.91 -3.10
CA LEU A 17 -7.59 0.55 -4.35
C LEU A 17 -7.37 -0.96 -4.46
N PHE A 18 -6.98 -1.63 -3.38
CA PHE A 18 -6.86 -3.08 -3.37
C PHE A 18 -8.20 -3.76 -3.61
N THR A 19 -9.28 -3.26 -3.01
CA THR A 19 -10.65 -3.75 -3.24
C THR A 19 -11.07 -3.63 -4.70
N ARG A 20 -10.74 -2.50 -5.35
CA ARG A 20 -10.96 -2.32 -6.79
C ARG A 20 -10.08 -3.27 -7.62
N ALA A 21 -8.81 -3.40 -7.28
CA ALA A 21 -7.83 -4.22 -7.98
C ALA A 21 -8.23 -5.70 -8.02
N LYS A 22 -8.75 -6.25 -6.90
CA LYS A 22 -9.24 -7.63 -6.83
C LYS A 22 -10.34 -7.97 -7.84
N ARG A 23 -11.04 -6.97 -8.40
CA ARG A 23 -12.09 -7.19 -9.41
C ARG A 23 -11.54 -7.45 -10.81
N VAL A 24 -10.30 -7.05 -11.07
CA VAL A 24 -9.70 -7.05 -12.42
C VAL A 24 -8.35 -7.77 -12.48
N MET A 25 -7.71 -8.02 -11.34
CA MET A 25 -6.42 -8.71 -11.23
C MET A 25 -6.54 -9.89 -10.26
N PRO A 26 -6.07 -11.10 -10.64
CA PRO A 26 -5.97 -12.22 -9.71
C PRO A 26 -5.20 -11.83 -8.45
N GLY A 27 -5.79 -12.04 -7.27
CA GLY A 27 -5.19 -11.66 -6.00
C GLY A 27 -5.05 -10.15 -5.75
N GLY A 28 -5.52 -9.29 -6.67
CA GLY A 28 -5.44 -7.83 -6.55
C GLY A 28 -4.06 -7.22 -6.77
N VAL A 29 -3.07 -7.99 -7.24
CA VAL A 29 -1.69 -7.54 -7.51
C VAL A 29 -1.14 -8.17 -8.79
N CYS A 30 -0.25 -7.47 -9.50
CA CYS A 30 0.47 -8.03 -10.67
C CYS A 30 1.73 -8.82 -10.30
N HIS A 31 2.32 -8.54 -9.13
CA HIS A 31 3.56 -9.17 -8.68
C HIS A 31 3.39 -9.62 -7.23
N THR A 32 3.60 -10.91 -6.96
CA THR A 32 3.37 -11.52 -5.64
C THR A 32 4.17 -10.85 -4.53
N ILE A 33 5.40 -10.39 -4.82
CA ILE A 33 6.26 -9.70 -3.84
C ILE A 33 5.64 -8.41 -3.29
N ARG A 34 4.69 -7.81 -4.01
CA ARG A 34 4.02 -6.59 -3.56
C ARG A 34 2.90 -6.87 -2.56
N PHE A 35 2.44 -8.11 -2.41
CA PHE A 35 1.36 -8.43 -1.50
C PHE A 35 1.89 -8.78 -0.10
N TYR A 36 1.30 -8.14 0.90
CA TYR A 36 1.41 -8.53 2.30
C TYR A 36 0.07 -8.28 3.00
N PRO A 37 -0.30 -9.10 4.00
CA PRO A 37 -1.54 -8.90 4.75
C PRO A 37 -1.47 -7.61 5.58
N PRO A 38 -2.60 -6.88 5.71
CA PRO A 38 -3.93 -7.21 5.22
C PRO A 38 -4.20 -6.82 3.76
N TYR A 39 -3.40 -5.92 3.22
CA TYR A 39 -3.37 -5.46 1.82
C TYR A 39 -2.11 -4.61 1.62
N PRO A 40 -1.63 -4.45 0.38
CA PRO A 40 -0.48 -3.60 0.13
C PRO A 40 -0.82 -2.11 0.24
N PHE A 41 0.16 -1.29 0.66
CA PHE A 41 0.09 0.15 0.49
C PHE A 41 0.24 0.49 -0.99
N TYR A 42 -0.41 1.55 -1.44
CA TYR A 42 -0.33 2.02 -2.82
C TYR A 42 0.51 3.29 -2.87
N ALA A 43 1.65 3.24 -3.54
CA ALA A 43 2.49 4.42 -3.78
C ALA A 43 1.80 5.39 -4.75
N LYS A 44 1.86 6.69 -4.45
CA LYS A 44 1.40 7.78 -5.31
C LYS A 44 2.55 8.39 -6.11
N GLU A 45 3.65 8.72 -5.42
CA GLU A 45 4.84 9.31 -6.02
C GLU A 45 6.09 8.98 -5.21
N GLY A 46 7.26 9.09 -5.84
CA GLY A 46 8.56 8.96 -5.18
C GLY A 46 9.47 10.11 -5.57
N ARG A 47 10.26 10.61 -4.62
CA ARG A 47 11.22 11.71 -4.83
C ARG A 47 12.47 11.48 -3.98
N GLY A 48 13.61 11.33 -4.63
CA GLY A 48 14.85 10.96 -3.94
C GLY A 48 14.68 9.60 -3.24
N GLY A 49 15.14 9.50 -1.99
CA GLY A 49 14.96 8.31 -1.16
C GLY A 49 13.64 8.26 -0.40
N HIS A 50 12.58 8.92 -0.90
CA HIS A 50 11.30 9.03 -0.22
C HIS A 50 10.15 8.56 -1.13
N VAL A 51 9.15 7.90 -0.53
CA VAL A 51 7.91 7.47 -1.17
C VAL A 51 6.73 8.08 -0.44
N LEU A 52 5.79 8.65 -1.19
CA LEU A 52 4.50 9.12 -0.71
C LEU A 52 3.42 8.12 -1.17
N ASP A 53 2.62 7.60 -0.24
CA ASP A 53 1.48 6.76 -0.60
C ASP A 53 0.23 7.57 -1.00
N VAL A 54 -0.82 6.87 -1.43
CA VAL A 54 -2.11 7.48 -1.83
C VAL A 54 -2.89 8.10 -0.67
N ASP A 55 -2.52 7.76 0.57
CA ASP A 55 -3.12 8.25 1.81
C ASP A 55 -2.35 9.45 2.39
N GLY A 56 -1.23 9.83 1.78
CA GLY A 56 -0.39 10.95 2.18
C GLY A 56 0.67 10.60 3.23
N ASN A 57 0.90 9.32 3.50
CA ASN A 57 2.00 8.89 4.37
C ASN A 57 3.32 8.92 3.59
N GLU A 58 4.35 9.50 4.22
CA GLU A 58 5.71 9.56 3.67
C GLU A 58 6.61 8.52 4.34
N TYR A 59 7.41 7.85 3.52
CA TYR A 59 8.33 6.79 3.92
C TYR A 59 9.73 7.06 3.37
N VAL A 60 10.75 6.75 4.15
CA VAL A 60 12.11 6.61 3.61
C VAL A 60 12.19 5.26 2.92
N ASP A 61 12.62 5.26 1.66
CA ASP A 61 12.75 4.07 0.84
C ASP A 61 14.07 3.34 1.15
N PHE A 62 13.95 2.22 1.86
CA PHE A 62 15.05 1.28 2.13
C PHE A 62 14.99 0.05 1.21
N TRP A 63 14.10 0.02 0.23
CA TRP A 63 13.87 -1.13 -0.65
C TRP A 63 14.71 -1.05 -1.94
N MET A 64 15.22 0.13 -2.30
CA MET A 64 16.11 0.36 -3.46
C MET A 64 17.56 -0.04 -3.22
#